data_AF-A0A7C5REW2-F1
#
_entry.id   AF-A0A7C5REW2-F1
#
_cell.length_a   1.000
_cell.length_b   1.000
_cell.length_c   1.000
_cell.angle_alpha   90.00
_cell.angle_beta   90.00
_cell.angle_gamma   90.00
#
_symmetry.space_group_name_H-M   'P 1'
#
loop_
_entity.id
_entity.type
_entity.pdbx_description
1 polymer ?
#
loop_
_entity_poly.entity_id
_entity_poly.type
_entity_poly.pdbx_seq_one_letter_code
_entity_poly.pdbx_strand_id
1 'polypeptide(L)'
;MFVRYSGPVPLHQYATLEEAPQGELLYYFPEPDHPVPVLRAGSRLLYPEPDGVYRYWVTYEAPTRFALPEAEGDALVVFYDPLGKAFGLEVYMGRRLQAREVLHEGEMAKEAFLALFGRWA
;
A
#
# COMPACT_ATOMS: atom_id res chain seq x y z
N MET A 1 -10.83 14.42 -8.29
CA MET A 1 -9.90 15.33 -7.57
C MET A 1 -9.13 14.52 -6.54
N PHE A 2 -7.83 14.76 -6.40
CA PHE A 2 -7.00 14.15 -5.35
C PHE A 2 -6.55 15.20 -4.37
N VAL A 3 -6.43 14.82 -3.11
CA VAL A 3 -6.09 15.76 -2.05
C VAL A 3 -5.09 15.12 -1.12
N ARG A 4 -4.00 15.81 -0.81
CA ARG A 4 -3.13 15.45 0.30
C ARG A 4 -3.66 16.11 1.57
N TYR A 5 -4.04 15.30 2.56
CA TYR A 5 -4.53 15.78 3.85
C TYR A 5 -3.44 15.60 4.92
N SER A 6 -3.14 16.67 5.64
CA SER A 6 -2.21 16.64 6.78
C SER A 6 -2.68 17.51 7.95
N GLY A 7 -4.00 17.78 8.05
CA GLY A 7 -4.61 18.65 9.06
C GLY A 7 -6.05 19.06 8.68
N PRO A 8 -6.78 19.84 9.49
CA PRO A 8 -8.24 20.07 9.36
C PRO A 8 -8.72 20.74 8.07
N VAL A 9 -7.81 21.26 7.25
CA VAL A 9 -8.08 21.79 5.92
C VAL A 9 -7.20 21.03 4.92
N PRO A 10 -7.74 20.62 3.76
CA PRO A 10 -6.95 19.94 2.73
C PRO A 10 -5.73 20.79 2.33
N LEU A 11 -4.54 20.22 2.48
CA LEU A 11 -3.29 20.98 2.37
C LEU A 11 -2.95 21.29 0.91
N HIS A 12 -3.22 20.35 0.01
CA HIS A 12 -2.97 20.47 -1.43
C HIS A 12 -3.99 19.67 -2.24
N GLN A 13 -4.53 20.26 -3.30
CA GLN A 13 -5.43 19.61 -4.25
C GLN A 13 -4.71 19.41 -5.59
N TYR A 14 -4.95 18.27 -6.24
CA TYR A 14 -4.40 17.90 -7.52
C TYR A 14 -5.55 17.64 -8.50
N ALA A 15 -5.45 18.22 -9.70
CA ALA A 15 -6.47 18.10 -10.71
C ALA A 15 -6.42 16.73 -11.39
N THR A 16 -5.22 16.18 -11.54
CA THR A 16 -4.95 14.90 -12.19
C THR A 16 -4.24 13.92 -11.27
N LEU A 17 -4.24 12.63 -11.63
CA LEU A 17 -3.51 11.62 -10.88
C LEU A 17 -2.00 11.82 -11.05
N GLU A 18 -1.57 12.24 -12.23
CA GLU A 18 -0.18 12.44 -12.62
C GLU A 18 0.52 13.54 -11.79
N GLU A 19 -0.23 14.53 -11.33
CA GLU A 19 0.23 15.61 -10.44
C GLU A 19 0.36 15.16 -8.98
N ALA A 20 -0.42 14.17 -8.55
CA ALA A 20 -0.49 13.77 -7.15
C ALA A 20 0.81 13.06 -6.71
N PRO A 21 1.34 13.30 -5.51
CA PRO A 21 2.60 12.71 -5.07
C PRO A 21 2.47 11.19 -4.94
N GLN A 22 3.53 10.48 -5.29
CA GLN A 22 3.58 9.02 -5.17
C GLN A 22 3.97 8.60 -3.75
N GLY A 23 3.46 7.46 -3.29
CA GLY A 23 3.87 6.84 -2.03
C GLY A 23 3.45 7.64 -0.78
N GLU A 24 2.44 8.50 -0.91
CA GLU A 24 1.92 9.31 0.18
C GLU A 24 0.43 9.04 0.36
N LEU A 25 -0.06 9.23 1.59
CA LEU A 25 -1.50 9.17 1.86
C LEU A 25 -2.19 10.36 1.18
N LEU A 26 -3.08 10.02 0.26
CA LEU A 26 -3.95 10.93 -0.46
C LEU A 26 -5.41 10.56 -0.17
N TYR A 27 -6.30 11.45 -0.55
CA TYR A 27 -7.74 11.22 -0.53
C TYR A 27 -8.28 11.49 -1.93
N TYR A 28 -8.94 10.48 -2.49
CA TYR A 28 -9.73 10.58 -3.71
C TYR A 28 -11.18 10.89 -3.32
N PHE A 29 -11.75 11.91 -3.98
CA PHE A 29 -13.13 12.33 -3.76
C PHE A 29 -13.96 11.95 -4.99
N PRO A 30 -14.56 10.74 -5.03
CA PRO A 30 -15.54 10.39 -6.05
C PRO A 30 -16.77 11.29 -5.97
N GLU A 31 -17.13 11.71 -4.76
CA GLU A 31 -18.19 12.68 -4.45
C GLU A 31 -17.63 13.75 -3.50
N PRO A 32 -18.18 14.99 -3.47
CA PRO A 32 -17.63 16.09 -2.69
C PRO A 32 -17.43 15.80 -1.19
N ASP A 33 -18.31 15.00 -0.60
CA ASP A 33 -18.32 14.71 0.84
C ASP A 33 -17.89 13.27 1.18
N HIS A 34 -17.33 12.54 0.21
CA HIS A 34 -16.94 11.13 0.38
C HIS A 34 -15.44 10.95 0.14
N PRO A 35 -14.56 11.33 1.10
CA PRO A 35 -13.13 11.12 0.97
C PRO A 35 -12.79 9.62 1.08
N VAL A 36 -12.11 9.09 0.07
CA VAL A 36 -11.58 7.73 0.06
C VAL A 36 -10.06 7.79 0.17
N PRO A 37 -9.43 7.23 1.22
CA PRO A 37 -7.98 7.23 1.31
C PRO A 37 -7.40 6.38 0.19
N VAL A 38 -6.38 6.91 -0.48
CA VAL A 38 -5.69 6.26 -1.58
C VAL A 38 -4.21 6.57 -1.51
N LEU A 39 -3.43 5.75 -2.21
CA LEU A 39 -2.04 6.02 -2.49
C LEU A 39 -1.79 5.85 -3.97
N ARG A 40 -1.00 6.77 -4.54
CA ARG A 40 -0.53 6.65 -5.92
C ARG A 40 0.79 5.89 -5.98
N ALA A 41 0.85 4.87 -6.84
CA ALA A 41 2.08 4.18 -7.21
C ALA A 41 2.16 4.06 -8.74
N GLY A 42 3.04 4.84 -9.38
CA GLY A 42 3.05 4.98 -10.83
C GLY A 42 1.73 5.52 -11.37
N SER A 43 1.08 4.75 -12.24
CA SER A 43 -0.25 5.01 -12.82
C SER A 43 -1.40 4.38 -12.02
N ARG A 44 -1.11 3.69 -10.91
CA ARG A 44 -2.10 2.97 -10.12
C ARG A 44 -2.51 3.77 -8.89
N LEU A 45 -3.79 3.62 -8.54
CA LEU A 45 -4.34 3.98 -7.23
C LEU A 45 -4.53 2.70 -6.42
N LEU A 46 -3.95 2.71 -5.24
CA LEU A 46 -4.07 1.64 -4.26
C LEU A 46 -4.90 2.16 -3.10
N TYR A 47 -5.71 1.29 -2.52
CA TYR A 47 -6.59 1.60 -1.41
C TYR A 47 -6.03 0.93 -0.16
N PRO A 48 -5.91 1.64 0.97
CA PRO A 48 -5.45 1.02 2.20
C PRO A 48 -6.55 0.13 2.76
N GLU A 49 -6.13 -0.89 3.51
CA GLU A 49 -7.01 -1.62 4.39
C GLU A 49 -7.42 -0.75 5.60
N PRO A 50 -8.39 -1.17 6.43
CA PRO A 50 -8.88 -0.36 7.56
C PRO A 50 -7.82 0.05 8.58
N ASP A 51 -6.68 -0.66 8.64
CA ASP A 51 -5.53 -0.32 9.48
C ASP A 51 -4.58 0.73 8.86
N GLY A 52 -4.91 1.24 7.67
CA GLY A 52 -4.10 2.23 6.95
C GLY A 52 -2.95 1.62 6.14
N VAL A 53 -2.81 0.29 6.14
CA VAL A 53 -1.75 -0.42 5.42
C VAL A 53 -2.23 -0.79 4.02
N TYR A 54 -1.39 -0.56 3.03
CA TYR A 54 -1.65 -0.97 1.65
C TYR A 54 -1.15 -2.40 1.47
N ARG A 55 -2.05 -3.33 1.12
CA ARG A 55 -1.71 -4.73 0.90
C ARG A 55 -2.05 -5.14 -0.53
N TYR A 56 -1.09 -5.76 -1.21
CA TYR A 56 -1.28 -6.40 -2.50
C TYR A 56 -1.20 -7.92 -2.32
N TRP A 57 -2.34 -8.58 -2.48
CA TRP A 57 -2.52 -10.00 -2.19
C TRP A 57 -2.26 -10.86 -3.42
N VAL A 58 -1.44 -11.90 -3.27
CA VAL A 58 -1.30 -13.00 -4.22
C VAL A 58 -1.73 -14.28 -3.52
N THR A 59 -2.88 -14.81 -3.90
CA THR A 59 -3.48 -16.02 -3.30
C THR A 59 -3.17 -17.27 -4.13
N TYR A 60 -3.05 -18.41 -3.46
CA TYR A 60 -2.73 -19.71 -4.02
C TYR A 60 -3.86 -20.70 -3.72
N GLU A 61 -4.14 -21.63 -4.64
CA GLU A 61 -5.21 -22.62 -4.48
C GLU A 61 -4.93 -23.63 -3.35
N ALA A 62 -3.64 -23.90 -3.07
CA ALA A 62 -3.19 -24.78 -2.01
C ALA A 62 -2.07 -24.12 -1.20
N PRO A 63 -1.94 -24.46 0.10
CA PRO A 63 -0.84 -23.97 0.92
C PRO A 63 0.53 -24.24 0.30
N THR A 64 1.37 -23.21 0.28
CA THR A 64 2.73 -23.24 -0.25
C THR A 64 3.70 -22.80 0.85
N ARG A 65 4.88 -23.42 0.90
CA ARG A 65 5.97 -22.98 1.78
C ARG A 65 6.73 -21.83 1.11
N PHE A 66 6.69 -20.66 1.72
CA PHE A 66 7.47 -19.49 1.32
C PHE A 66 8.82 -19.49 2.04
N ALA A 67 9.84 -18.96 1.36
CA ALA A 67 11.18 -18.80 1.92
C ALA A 67 11.39 -17.44 2.60
N LEU A 68 10.55 -16.44 2.29
CA LEU A 68 10.64 -15.10 2.84
C LEU A 68 9.25 -14.42 2.86
N PRO A 69 8.68 -14.11 4.05
CA PRO A 69 9.07 -14.71 5.33
C PRO A 69 8.94 -16.24 5.28
N GLU A 70 9.74 -16.95 6.07
CA GLU A 70 9.64 -18.42 6.15
C GLU A 70 8.35 -18.83 6.86
N ALA A 71 7.36 -19.28 6.10
CA ALA A 71 6.08 -19.79 6.60
C ALA A 71 5.35 -20.61 5.53
N GLU A 72 4.38 -21.42 5.97
CA GLU A 72 3.39 -22.04 5.09
C GLU A 72 2.13 -21.17 5.04
N GLY A 73 1.59 -20.92 3.85
CA GLY A 73 0.43 -20.05 3.66
C GLY A 73 -0.28 -20.28 2.33
N ASP A 74 -1.51 -19.79 2.22
CA ASP A 74 -2.29 -19.73 0.98
C ASP A 74 -2.29 -18.32 0.34
N ALA A 75 -1.60 -17.34 0.95
CA ALA A 75 -1.37 -16.05 0.34
C ALA A 75 -0.01 -15.44 0.72
N LEU A 76 0.66 -14.85 -0.27
CA LEU A 76 1.80 -13.96 -0.10
C LEU A 76 1.34 -12.53 -0.38
N VAL A 77 1.61 -11.65 0.56
CA VAL A 77 1.13 -10.28 0.55
C VAL A 77 2.30 -9.33 0.60
N VAL A 78 2.35 -8.38 -0.33
CA VAL A 78 3.25 -7.24 -0.20
C VAL A 78 2.52 -6.16 0.56
N PHE A 79 3.13 -5.62 1.61
CA PHE A 79 2.54 -4.52 2.37
C PHE A 79 3.41 -3.25 2.31
N TYR A 80 2.73 -2.11 2.38
CA TYR A 80 3.33 -0.80 2.63
C TYR A 80 2.52 -0.05 3.67
N ASP A 81 3.17 0.29 4.77
CA ASP A 81 2.64 1.11 5.85
C ASP A 81 3.27 2.51 5.78
N PRO A 82 2.55 3.53 5.29
CA PRO A 82 3.09 4.88 5.20
C PRO A 82 3.22 5.56 6.57
N LEU A 83 2.44 5.15 7.57
CA LEU A 83 2.47 5.74 8.92
C LEU A 83 3.62 5.16 9.74
N GLY A 84 3.76 3.84 9.72
CA GLY A 84 4.91 3.12 10.30
C GLY A 84 6.18 3.22 9.47
N LYS A 85 6.11 3.78 8.26
CA LYS A 85 7.21 3.86 7.28
C LYS A 85 7.86 2.50 7.04
N ALA A 86 7.05 1.46 6.80
CA ALA A 86 7.54 0.10 6.62
C ALA A 86 7.05 -0.51 5.31
N PHE A 87 7.91 -1.30 4.67
CA PHE A 87 7.59 -2.07 3.46
C PHE A 87 8.10 -3.49 3.64
N GLY A 88 7.31 -4.48 3.22
CA GLY A 88 7.74 -5.86 3.33
C GLY A 88 6.73 -6.87 2.85
N LEU A 89 6.84 -8.08 3.41
CA LEU A 89 6.07 -9.25 3.03
C LEU A 89 5.33 -9.82 4.24
N GLU A 90 4.12 -10.29 3.99
CA GLU A 90 3.29 -11.04 4.93
C GLU A 90 2.89 -12.36 4.27
N VAL A 91 2.85 -13.44 5.05
CA VAL A 91 2.30 -14.74 4.63
C VAL A 91 1.06 -15.01 5.46
N TYR A 92 -0.04 -15.32 4.79
CA TYR A 92 -1.33 -15.63 5.42
C TYR A 92 -1.74 -17.07 5.14
N MET A 93 -2.52 -17.63 6.07
CA MET A 93 -3.31 -18.85 5.91
C MET A 93 -4.77 -18.50 6.16
N GLY A 94 -5.60 -18.52 5.12
CA GLY A 94 -6.91 -17.92 5.12
C GLY A 94 -6.82 -16.43 5.47
N ARG A 95 -7.34 -16.04 6.64
CA ARG A 95 -7.26 -14.66 7.15
C ARG A 95 -6.25 -14.48 8.27
N ARG A 96 -5.52 -15.53 8.64
CA ARG A 96 -4.59 -15.49 9.77
C ARG A 96 -3.18 -15.24 9.26
N LEU A 97 -2.58 -14.13 9.70
CA LEU A 97 -1.17 -13.83 9.50
C LEU A 97 -0.31 -14.94 10.14
N GLN A 98 0.53 -15.58 9.34
CA GLN A 98 1.45 -16.63 9.78
C GLN A 98 2.83 -16.04 10.08
N ALA A 99 3.34 -15.21 9.18
CA ALA A 99 4.62 -14.55 9.34
C ALA A 99 4.65 -13.20 8.62
N ARG A 100 5.51 -12.31 9.09
CA ARG A 100 5.73 -10.98 8.55
C ARG A 100 7.22 -10.67 8.58
N GLU A 101 7.74 -10.17 7.47
CA GLU A 101 9.09 -9.66 7.34
C GLU A 101 9.04 -8.21 6.88
N VAL A 102 9.70 -7.31 7.61
CA VAL A 102 9.93 -5.94 7.16
C VAL A 102 11.23 -5.94 6.35
N LEU A 103 11.14 -5.60 5.07
CA LEU A 103 12.30 -5.57 4.17
C LEU A 103 12.99 -4.20 4.19
N HIS A 104 12.22 -3.13 4.32
CA HIS A 104 12.71 -1.76 4.35
C HIS A 104 11.91 -0.90 5.33
N GLU A 105 12.59 0.03 5.98
CA GLU A 105 12.03 1.00 6.91
C GLU A 105 12.40 2.43 6.52
N GLY A 106 11.68 3.41 7.07
CA GLY A 106 11.95 4.83 6.85
C GLY A 106 11.70 5.25 5.39
N GLU A 107 12.57 6.12 4.88
CA GLU A 107 12.43 6.62 3.50
C GLU A 107 12.62 5.52 2.45
N MET A 108 13.45 4.51 2.74
CA MET A 108 13.66 3.37 1.84
C MET A 108 12.40 2.51 1.66
N ALA A 109 11.50 2.48 2.64
CA ALA A 109 10.24 1.76 2.51
C ALA A 109 9.39 2.32 1.35
N LYS A 110 9.32 3.65 1.25
CA LYS A 110 8.62 4.35 0.17
C LYS A 110 9.27 4.05 -1.18
N GLU A 111 10.59 4.13 -1.25
CA GLU A 111 11.34 3.86 -2.49
C GLU A 111 11.15 2.42 -2.99
N ALA A 112 11.27 1.44 -2.10
CA ALA A 112 11.09 0.03 -2.42
C ALA A 112 9.67 -0.27 -2.92
N PHE A 113 8.68 0.29 -2.23
CA PHE A 113 7.29 0.21 -2.63
C PHE A 113 7.06 0.81 -4.03
N LEU A 114 7.57 2.02 -4.29
CA LEU A 114 7.44 2.66 -5.60
C LEU A 114 8.19 1.90 -6.70
N ALA A 115 9.32 1.28 -6.41
CA ALA A 115 10.05 0.48 -7.38
C ALA A 115 9.26 -0.77 -7.83
N LEU A 116 8.52 -1.39 -6.90
CA LEU A 116 7.70 -2.57 -7.20
C LEU A 116 6.49 -2.24 -8.09
N PHE A 117 5.77 -1.16 -7.77
CA PHE A 117 4.52 -0.82 -8.45
C PHE A 117 4.68 0.21 -9.58
N GLY A 118 5.78 0.97 -9.61
CA GLY A 118 6.02 2.05 -10.57
C GLY A 118 6.70 1.62 -11.88
N ARG A 119 7.25 0.39 -11.96
CA ARG A 119 8.00 -0.09 -13.15
C ARG A 119 7.16 -0.56 -14.34
N TRP A 120 5.84 -0.46 -14.26
CA TRP A 120 4.91 -0.91 -15.32
C TRP A 120 4.16 0.30 -15.89
N ALA A 121 4.88 1.18 -16.59
CA ALA A 121 4.32 2.25 -17.42
C ALA A 121 4.99 2.20 -18.79
#